data_AF-A0A839FLB9-F1
#
_entry.id   AF-A0A839FLB9-F1
#
_cell.length_a   1.000
_cell.length_b   1.000
_cell.length_c   1.000
_cell.angle_alpha   90.00
_cell.angle_beta   90.00
_cell.angle_gamma   90.00
#
_symmetry.space_group_name_H-M   'P 1'
#
loop_
_entity.id
_entity.type
_entity.pdbx_description
1 polymer ?
#
loop_
_entity_poly.entity_id
_entity_poly.type
_entity_poly.pdbx_seq_one_letter_code
_entity_poly.pdbx_strand_id
1 'polypeptide(L)'
;MYTSLSVTLILAVTFGSIGPALAQTKNPVRTLKCWEGGNRLEFSLDDKGNATLTQLVGPEITLFEDLKDPEWTVRTVLENGVLRIHIANKHGALLSIYAARKTLGQLTWNNPAASKADVLCDVDS
;
A
#
# COMPACT_ATOMS: atom_id res chain seq x y z
N MET A 1 -76.84 23.11 11.96
CA MET A 1 -75.49 23.68 11.84
C MET A 1 -74.53 22.67 12.43
N TYR A 2 -73.80 21.94 11.60
CA TYR A 2 -72.82 20.94 12.04
C TYR A 2 -71.43 21.39 11.58
N THR A 3 -70.55 21.56 12.57
CA THR A 3 -69.14 21.90 12.45
C THR A 3 -68.35 20.65 12.06
N SER A 4 -67.72 20.68 10.88
CA SER A 4 -66.80 19.64 10.43
C SER A 4 -65.38 19.99 10.89
N LEU A 5 -64.83 19.19 11.80
CA LEU A 5 -63.43 19.22 12.21
C LEU A 5 -62.57 18.53 11.14
N SER A 6 -61.68 19.28 10.50
CA SER A 6 -60.67 18.73 9.60
C SER A 6 -59.57 18.04 10.42
N VAL A 7 -59.53 16.71 10.39
CA VAL A 7 -58.42 15.92 10.95
C VAL A 7 -57.29 15.91 9.93
N THR A 8 -56.21 16.63 10.22
CA THR A 8 -54.98 16.60 9.43
C THR A 8 -54.21 15.31 9.75
N LEU A 9 -54.24 14.35 8.82
CA LEU A 9 -53.44 13.13 8.91
C LEU A 9 -51.99 13.47 8.51
N ILE A 10 -51.07 13.55 9.48
CA ILE A 10 -49.64 13.72 9.19
C ILE A 10 -49.07 12.33 8.91
N LEU A 11 -48.82 12.04 7.62
CA LEU A 11 -48.11 10.86 7.19
C LEU A 11 -46.61 11.06 7.47
N ALA A 12 -46.12 10.51 8.59
CA ALA A 12 -44.69 10.45 8.88
C ALA A 12 -44.04 9.41 7.94
N VAL A 13 -43.54 9.86 6.80
CA VAL A 13 -42.64 9.06 5.96
C VAL A 13 -41.29 9.06 6.66
N THR A 14 -41.00 8.02 7.43
CA THR A 14 -39.64 7.73 7.87
C THR A 14 -38.86 7.33 6.63
N PHE A 15 -38.15 8.30 6.04
CA PHE A 15 -37.02 8.00 5.19
C PHE A 15 -36.01 7.30 6.08
N GLY A 16 -36.06 5.97 6.11
CA GLY A 16 -34.94 5.15 6.51
C GLY A 16 -33.79 5.62 5.65
N SER A 17 -32.93 6.45 6.25
CA SER A 17 -31.71 6.89 5.64
C SER A 17 -31.02 5.63 5.14
N ILE A 18 -30.95 5.54 3.81
CA ILE A 18 -29.87 4.84 3.15
C ILE A 18 -28.65 5.60 3.65
N GLY A 19 -28.17 5.25 4.85
CA GLY A 19 -26.83 5.60 5.26
C GLY A 19 -25.96 5.21 4.08
N PRO A 20 -24.96 6.01 3.68
CA PRO A 20 -23.98 5.49 2.78
C PRO A 20 -23.50 4.21 3.48
N ALA A 21 -23.85 3.06 2.90
CA ALA A 21 -23.03 1.90 3.07
C ALA A 21 -21.70 2.39 2.55
N LEU A 22 -20.88 2.90 3.47
CA LEU A 22 -19.45 2.83 3.37
C LEU A 22 -19.24 1.33 3.21
N ALA A 23 -19.37 0.87 1.97
CA ALA A 23 -18.44 -0.07 1.43
C ALA A 23 -17.09 0.56 1.77
N GLN A 24 -16.60 0.27 2.97
CA GLN A 24 -15.22 -0.10 3.13
C GLN A 24 -15.04 -1.24 2.13
N THR A 25 -14.87 -0.87 0.86
CA THR A 25 -13.94 -1.54 -0.01
C THR A 25 -12.70 -1.63 0.85
N LYS A 26 -12.55 -2.79 1.47
CA LYS A 26 -11.29 -3.25 2.00
C LYS A 26 -10.38 -3.15 0.80
N ASN A 27 -9.70 -2.00 0.66
CA ASN A 27 -8.80 -1.75 -0.45
C ASN A 27 -7.93 -3.00 -0.55
N PRO A 28 -7.78 -3.61 -1.73
CA PRO A 28 -6.89 -4.75 -1.88
C PRO A 28 -5.49 -4.28 -1.51
N VAL A 29 -5.12 -4.47 -0.24
CA VAL A 29 -3.75 -4.29 0.22
C VAL A 29 -2.95 -5.38 -0.47
N ARG A 30 -2.16 -4.99 -1.48
CA ARG A 30 -1.22 -5.92 -2.10
C ARG A 30 -0.01 -6.00 -1.17
N THR A 31 0.32 -7.20 -0.72
CA THR A 31 1.52 -7.40 0.09
C THR A 31 2.67 -7.76 -0.83
N LEU A 32 3.75 -7.01 -0.71
CA LEU A 32 5.03 -7.32 -1.34
C LEU A 32 5.97 -7.84 -0.28
N LYS A 33 6.52 -9.02 -0.48
CA LYS A 33 7.53 -9.60 0.42
C LYS A 33 8.85 -9.70 -0.31
N CYS A 34 9.94 -9.27 0.29
CA CYS A 34 11.27 -9.33 -0.31
C CYS A 34 12.28 -9.96 0.67
N TRP A 35 13.21 -10.75 0.15
CA TRP A 35 14.22 -11.46 0.91
C TRP A 35 15.61 -11.26 0.31
N GLU A 36 16.59 -11.04 1.16
CA GLU A 36 18.01 -11.06 0.80
C GLU A 36 18.79 -11.78 1.90
N GLY A 37 19.32 -12.97 1.61
CA GLY A 37 19.93 -13.83 2.63
C GLY A 37 18.99 -14.10 3.81
N GLY A 38 19.40 -13.66 5.01
CA GLY A 38 18.60 -13.74 6.24
C GLY A 38 17.71 -12.52 6.52
N ASN A 39 17.72 -11.53 5.64
CA ASN A 39 16.93 -10.30 5.75
C ASN A 39 15.56 -10.46 5.07
N ARG A 40 14.52 -9.88 5.66
CA ARG A 40 13.14 -9.87 5.15
C ARG A 40 12.55 -8.47 5.26
N LEU A 41 12.00 -7.98 4.15
CA LEU A 41 11.23 -6.74 4.06
C LEU A 41 9.81 -7.06 3.60
N GLU A 42 8.81 -6.44 4.22
CA GLU A 42 7.44 -6.53 3.76
C GLU A 42 6.79 -5.17 3.65
N PHE A 43 6.14 -4.95 2.50
CA PHE A 43 5.40 -3.74 2.21
C PHE A 43 3.92 -4.06 2.01
N SER A 44 3.09 -3.22 2.59
CA SER A 44 1.67 -3.10 2.27
C SER A 44 1.51 -1.99 1.24
N LEU A 45 1.07 -2.33 0.03
CA LEU A 45 0.83 -1.38 -1.06
C LEU A 45 -0.64 -0.99 -1.11
N ASP A 46 -0.93 0.30 -1.28
CA ASP A 46 -2.27 0.80 -1.53
C ASP A 46 -2.49 1.18 -3.01
N ASP A 47 -3.76 1.32 -3.42
CA ASP A 47 -4.14 1.71 -4.79
C ASP A 47 -3.85 3.18 -5.11
N LYS A 48 -3.42 3.97 -4.12
CA LYS A 48 -3.10 5.39 -4.27
C LYS A 48 -1.62 5.62 -4.57
N GLY A 49 -0.83 4.55 -4.66
CA GLY A 49 0.61 4.63 -4.93
C GLY A 49 1.43 4.90 -3.67
N ASN A 50 0.94 4.52 -2.49
CA ASN A 50 1.72 4.51 -1.26
C ASN A 50 2.07 3.08 -0.87
N ALA A 51 3.16 2.98 -0.13
CA ALA A 51 3.61 1.76 0.51
C ALA A 51 3.85 2.04 1.99
N THR A 52 3.47 1.09 2.83
CA THR A 52 3.83 1.07 4.25
C THR A 52 4.74 -0.11 4.49
N LEU A 53 5.89 0.14 5.10
CA LEU A 53 6.76 -0.94 5.54
C LEU A 53 6.17 -1.59 6.80
N THR A 54 5.69 -2.82 6.65
CA THR A 54 5.02 -3.56 7.75
C THR A 54 5.98 -4.46 8.50
N GLN A 55 7.07 -4.87 7.86
CA GLN A 55 8.07 -5.71 8.49
C GLN A 55 9.47 -5.42 7.95
N LEU A 56 10.43 -5.30 8.86
CA LEU A 56 11.86 -5.24 8.56
C LEU A 56 12.59 -6.11 9.58
N VAL A 57 13.13 -7.26 9.13
CA VAL A 57 13.80 -8.23 10.00
C VAL A 57 15.11 -8.63 9.38
N GLY A 58 16.17 -8.68 10.19
CA GLY A 58 17.49 -9.14 9.77
C GLY A 58 18.62 -8.39 10.49
N PRO A 59 19.72 -9.06 10.84
CA PRO A 59 20.75 -8.51 11.73
C PRO A 59 21.47 -7.30 11.14
N GLU A 60 21.64 -7.25 9.81
CA GLU A 60 22.36 -6.16 9.14
C GLU A 60 21.41 -5.09 8.63
N ILE A 61 20.25 -5.49 8.08
CA ILE A 61 19.33 -4.54 7.43
C ILE A 61 18.61 -3.62 8.43
N THR A 62 18.42 -4.08 9.67
CA THR A 62 17.79 -3.29 10.74
C THR A 62 18.70 -2.19 11.31
N LEU A 63 19.98 -2.17 10.91
CA LEU A 63 20.92 -1.11 11.31
C LEU A 63 20.77 0.15 10.43
N PHE A 64 20.11 0.06 9.28
CA PHE A 64 19.94 1.18 8.38
C PHE A 64 18.65 1.94 8.70
N GLU A 65 18.80 3.10 9.34
CA GLU A 65 17.67 3.98 9.73
C GLU A 65 16.82 4.41 8.52
N ASP A 66 17.43 4.62 7.36
CA ASP A 66 16.71 4.96 6.13
C ASP A 66 15.65 3.92 5.76
N LEU A 67 15.87 2.65 6.08
CA LEU A 67 14.92 1.58 5.78
C LEU A 67 13.77 1.53 6.78
N LYS A 68 13.82 2.23 7.91
CA LYS A 68 12.78 2.19 8.95
C LYS A 68 11.66 3.20 8.75
N ASP A 69 11.70 3.99 7.68
CA ASP A 69 10.63 4.93 7.39
C ASP A 69 9.30 4.16 7.21
N PRO A 70 8.23 4.52 7.93
CA PRO A 70 6.94 3.87 7.74
C PRO A 70 6.27 4.26 6.41
N GLU A 71 6.65 5.38 5.80
CA GLU A 71 6.02 5.97 4.63
C GLU A 71 6.91 5.86 3.38
N TRP A 72 6.38 5.17 2.38
CA TRP A 72 7.03 4.98 1.09
C TRP A 72 6.05 5.32 -0.04
N THR A 73 6.60 5.70 -1.18
CA THR A 73 5.85 5.99 -2.41
C THR A 73 6.14 4.91 -3.43
N VAL A 74 5.09 4.44 -4.09
CA VAL A 74 5.11 3.42 -5.14
C VAL A 74 4.91 4.10 -6.48
N ARG A 75 5.76 3.75 -7.44
CA ARG A 75 5.60 4.13 -8.84
C ARG A 75 5.78 2.92 -9.73
N THR A 76 4.77 2.64 -10.54
CA THR A 76 4.80 1.54 -11.49
C THR A 76 4.99 2.08 -12.90
N VAL A 77 5.99 1.58 -13.62
CA VAL A 77 6.35 2.03 -14.96
C VAL A 77 6.43 0.81 -15.88
N LEU A 78 5.92 0.94 -17.11
CA LEU A 78 6.12 -0.07 -18.13
C LEU A 78 7.36 0.29 -18.95
N GLU A 79 8.44 -0.47 -18.82
CA GLU A 79 9.69 -0.27 -19.56
C GLU A 79 9.94 -1.47 -20.48
N ASN A 80 10.05 -1.23 -21.78
CA ASN A 80 10.27 -2.27 -22.79
C ASN A 80 9.27 -3.45 -22.71
N GLY A 81 8.01 -3.16 -22.34
CA GLY A 81 6.96 -4.17 -22.18
C GLY A 81 7.01 -4.96 -20.88
N VAL A 82 7.92 -4.63 -19.96
CA VAL A 82 8.05 -5.24 -18.63
C VAL A 82 7.61 -4.24 -17.56
N LEU A 83 6.84 -4.72 -16.59
CA LEU A 83 6.38 -3.91 -15.48
C LEU A 83 7.53 -3.74 -14.47
N ARG A 84 7.88 -2.49 -14.17
CA ARG A 84 8.78 -2.12 -13.09
C ARG A 84 8.03 -1.43 -11.96
N ILE A 85 8.32 -1.84 -10.73
CA ILE A 85 7.77 -1.21 -9.52
C ILE A 85 8.92 -0.57 -8.76
N HIS A 86 8.83 0.74 -8.54
CA HIS A 86 9.77 1.50 -7.74
C HIS A 86 9.10 1.89 -6.41
N ILE A 87 9.71 1.52 -5.29
CA ILE A 87 9.25 1.86 -3.95
C ILE A 87 10.34 2.68 -3.29
N ALA A 88 10.07 3.95 -3.00
CA ALA A 88 11.07 4.88 -2.49
C ALA A 88 10.57 5.64 -1.25
N ASN A 89 11.48 6.10 -0.40
CA ASN A 89 11.14 6.96 0.72
C ASN A 89 11.93 8.28 0.71
N LYS A 90 11.60 9.16 1.66
CA LYS A 90 12.22 10.50 1.78
C LYS A 90 13.69 10.48 2.18
N HIS A 91 14.17 9.36 2.73
CA HIS A 91 15.57 9.17 3.11
C HIS A 91 16.45 8.72 1.92
N GLY A 92 15.82 8.44 0.77
CA GLY A 92 16.50 8.04 -0.45
C GLY A 92 16.77 6.54 -0.54
N ALA A 93 16.13 5.73 0.29
CA ALA A 93 16.04 4.30 0.02
C ALA A 93 15.10 4.06 -1.18
N LEU A 94 15.50 3.14 -2.05
CA LEU A 94 14.80 2.79 -3.28
C LEU A 94 14.89 1.28 -3.51
N LEU A 95 13.72 0.64 -3.60
CA LEU A 95 13.54 -0.73 -4.06
C LEU A 95 12.98 -0.72 -5.48
N SER A 96 13.75 -1.27 -6.42
CA SER A 96 13.37 -1.37 -7.84
C SER A 96 13.11 -2.81 -8.21
N ILE A 97 11.89 -3.14 -8.64
CA ILE A 97 11.41 -4.51 -8.82
C ILE A 97 11.04 -4.72 -10.28
N TYR A 98 11.58 -5.79 -10.85
CA TYR A 98 11.28 -6.26 -12.19
C TYR A 98 10.23 -7.36 -12.08
N ALA A 99 8.97 -7.02 -12.34
CA ALA A 99 7.86 -7.96 -12.31
C ALA A 99 7.79 -8.72 -13.65
N ALA A 100 8.64 -9.73 -13.78
CA ALA A 100 8.64 -10.72 -14.87
C ALA A 100 8.26 -12.12 -14.33
N ARG A 101 8.42 -13.19 -15.13
CA ARG A 101 8.08 -14.59 -14.73
C ARG A 101 8.72 -15.06 -13.42
N LYS A 102 9.82 -14.42 -13.00
CA LYS A 102 10.37 -14.46 -11.65
C LYS A 102 10.62 -13.02 -11.24
N THR A 103 10.11 -12.62 -10.08
CA THR A 103 10.23 -11.23 -9.63
C THR A 103 11.55 -11.04 -8.89
N LEU A 104 12.45 -10.28 -9.51
CA LEU A 104 13.75 -9.87 -8.94
C LEU A 104 13.68 -8.39 -8.58
N GLY A 105 14.11 -8.05 -7.38
CA GLY A 105 14.24 -6.67 -6.91
C GLY A 105 15.69 -6.30 -6.63
N GLN A 106 16.02 -5.03 -6.79
CA GLN A 106 17.26 -4.45 -6.32
C GLN A 106 16.94 -3.36 -5.32
N LEU A 107 17.41 -3.54 -4.09
CA LEU A 107 17.30 -2.58 -3.02
C LEU A 107 18.58 -1.75 -2.95
N THR A 108 18.42 -0.43 -2.94
CA THR A 108 19.51 0.54 -2.80
C THR A 108 19.13 1.53 -1.71
N TRP A 109 20.10 1.97 -0.90
CA TRP A 109 19.84 2.95 0.15
C TRP A 109 21.02 3.88 0.37
N ASN A 110 20.73 5.03 0.97
CA ASN A 110 21.69 6.11 1.19
C ASN A 110 22.50 5.91 2.47
N ASN A 111 23.26 4.80 2.54
CA ASN A 111 24.31 4.72 3.55
C ASN A 111 25.64 5.33 3.04
N PRO A 112 26.62 5.61 3.92
CA PRO A 112 27.93 6.16 3.52
C PRO A 112 28.69 5.30 2.51
N ALA A 113 28.31 4.03 2.33
CA ALA A 113 28.90 3.10 1.38
C ALA A 113 28.11 2.97 0.06
N ALA A 114 27.00 3.71 -0.10
CA ALA A 114 26.03 3.56 -1.20
C ALA A 114 25.70 2.08 -1.50
N SER A 115 25.39 1.32 -0.44
CA SER A 115 25.18 -0.12 -0.51
C SER A 115 23.98 -0.51 -1.37
N LYS A 116 24.14 -1.64 -2.05
CA LYS A 116 23.10 -2.27 -2.87
C LYS A 116 22.97 -3.73 -2.42
N ALA A 117 21.73 -4.20 -2.37
CA ALA A 117 21.40 -5.59 -2.11
C ALA A 117 20.43 -6.08 -3.18
N ASP A 118 20.72 -7.23 -3.77
CA ASP A 118 19.77 -7.90 -4.66
C ASP A 118 18.79 -8.71 -3.79
N VAL A 119 17.50 -8.41 -3.92
CA VAL A 119 16.43 -9.05 -3.15
C VAL A 119 15.57 -9.89 -4.10
N LEU A 120 15.15 -11.05 -3.64
CA LEU A 120 14.07 -11.80 -4.29
C LEU A 120 12.76 -11.26 -3.76
N CYS A 121 11.83 -10.85 -4.63
CA CYS A 121 10.55 -10.33 -4.19
C CYS A 121 9.43 -11.24 -4.67
N ASP A 122 8.44 -11.48 -3.82
CA ASP A 122 7.18 -12.08 -4.18
C ASP A 122 6.12 -10.98 -4.24
N VAL A 123 5.65 -10.72 -5.47
CA VAL A 123 4.55 -9.80 -5.73
C VAL A 123 3.32 -10.68 -5.82
N ASP A 124 2.69 -10.96 -4.67
CA ASP A 124 1.42 -11.69 -4.64
C ASP A 124 0.44 -10.96 -5.58
N SER A 125 -0.03 -11.70 -6.61
CA SER A 125 -0.79 -11.20 -7.76
C SER A 125 -2.25 -10.87 -7.45
#